data_AF-J9DRY7-F1
#
_entry.id   AF-J9DRY7-F1
#
_cell.length_a   1.000
_cell.length_b   1.000
_cell.length_c   1.000
_cell.angle_alpha   90.00
_cell.angle_beta   90.00
_cell.angle_gamma   90.00
#
_symmetry.space_group_name_H-M   'P 1'
#
loop_
_entity.id
_entity.type
_entity.pdbx_description
1 polymer ?
#
loop_
_entity_poly.entity_id
_entity_poly.type
_entity_poly.pdbx_seq_one_letter_code
_entity_poly.pdbx_strand_id
1 'polypeptide(L)' 'KNSISNCICDRPERTVKCLTCGATFRGHAALVCNEHPRRINLMDVRLCPNTSCRSAYLMEFEEG' A
#
# COMPACT_ATOMS: atom_id res chain seq x y z
N LYS A 1 -12.83 6.05 -22.03
CA LYS A 1 -11.81 6.52 -21.08
C LYS A 1 -12.43 7.68 -20.31
N ASN A 2 -13.15 7.39 -19.23
CA ASN A 2 -13.87 8.41 -18.48
C ASN A 2 -12.94 8.90 -17.36
N SER A 3 -12.44 10.13 -17.47
CA SER A 3 -11.65 10.78 -16.43
C SER A 3 -12.48 10.91 -15.17
N ILE A 4 -12.13 10.14 -14.15
CA ILE A 4 -12.42 10.48 -12.77
C ILE A 4 -11.04 10.64 -12.14
N SER A 5 -10.78 11.82 -11.60
CA SER A 5 -9.43 12.32 -11.33
C SER A 5 -8.79 11.71 -10.06
N ASN A 6 -9.19 10.51 -9.61
CA ASN A 6 -8.70 9.94 -8.35
C ASN A 6 -8.60 8.41 -8.32
N CYS A 7 -8.46 7.77 -9.47
CA CYS A 7 -8.28 6.32 -9.55
C CYS A 7 -6.88 5.94 -9.07
N ILE A 8 -6.80 5.18 -7.98
CA ILE A 8 -5.52 4.70 -7.40
C ILE A 8 -5.16 3.28 -7.86
N CYS A 9 -5.91 2.70 -8.79
CA CYS A 9 -5.75 1.28 -9.17
C CYS A 9 -4.44 0.98 -9.89
N ASP A 10 -3.88 1.96 -10.60
CA ASP A 10 -2.65 1.85 -11.38
C ASP A 10 -1.51 2.68 -10.77
N ARG A 11 -1.55 2.87 -9.44
CA ARG A 11 -0.48 3.58 -8.71
C ARG A 11 0.85 2.84 -8.88
N PRO A 12 1.97 3.56 -9.08
CA PRO A 12 3.29 2.95 -9.22
C PRO A 12 3.71 2.28 -7.92
N GLU A 13 4.41 1.14 -8.01
CA GLU A 13 4.97 0.41 -6.86
C GLU A 13 5.77 1.35 -5.95
N ARG A 14 5.57 1.23 -4.63
CA ARG A 14 6.25 2.05 -3.61
C ARG A 14 6.99 1.13 -2.63
N THR A 15 7.92 1.72 -1.89
CA THR A 15 8.55 1.05 -0.75
C THR A 15 7.77 1.40 0.51
N VAL A 16 7.47 0.39 1.32
CA VAL A 16 6.73 0.52 2.58
C VAL A 16 7.66 0.19 3.74
N LYS A 17 7.69 1.05 4.76
CA LYS A 17 8.43 0.84 6.01
C LYS A 17 7.45 0.62 7.15
N CYS A 18 7.68 -0.45 7.90
CA CYS A 18 7.03 -0.63 9.19
C CYS A 18 7.67 0.29 10.22
N LEU A 19 6.89 1.20 10.80
CA LEU A 19 7.39 2.14 11.83
C LEU A 19 7.56 1.46 13.19
N THR A 20 7.09 0.23 13.36
CA THR A 20 7.25 -0.54 14.61
C THR A 20 8.52 -1.37 14.63
N CYS A 21 8.82 -2.13 13.58
CA CYS A 21 10.01 -3.00 13.54
C CYS A 21 11.10 -2.52 12.58
N GLY A 22 10.86 -1.45 11.81
CA GLY A 22 11.81 -0.89 10.85
C GLY A 22 11.93 -1.64 9.53
N ALA A 23 11.28 -2.80 9.37
CA ALA A 23 11.35 -3.60 8.16
C ALA A 23 10.79 -2.84 6.95
N THR A 24 11.50 -2.93 5.82
CA THR A 24 11.12 -2.35 4.53
C THR A 24 10.75 -3.46 3.54
N PHE A 25 9.70 -3.24 2.77
CA PHE A 25 9.22 -4.21 1.78
C PHE A 25 8.51 -3.48 0.63
N ARG A 26 8.40 -4.15 -0.52
CA ARG A 26 7.69 -3.62 -1.70
C ARG A 26 6.19 -3.84 -1.56
N GLY A 27 5.41 -2.84 -1.96
CA GLY A 27 3.96 -2.92 -2.01
C GLY A 27 3.30 -1.57 -1.78
N HIS A 28 2.06 -1.61 -1.32
CA HIS A 28 1.28 -0.42 -0.99
C HIS A 28 0.65 -0.53 0.37
N ALA A 29 0.47 0.59 1.06
CA ALA A 29 -0.50 0.65 2.14
C ALA A 29 -1.89 0.41 1.52
N ALA A 30 -2.66 -0.51 2.10
CA ALA A 30 -3.97 -0.87 1.58
C ALA A 30 -4.91 0.34 1.52
N LEU A 31 -5.36 0.70 0.32
CA LEU A 31 -6.32 1.79 0.10
C LEU A 31 -7.49 1.28 -0.73
N VAL A 32 -8.69 1.76 -0.42
CA VAL A 32 -9.88 1.47 -1.21
C VAL A 32 -9.99 2.51 -2.32
N CYS A 33 -10.04 2.05 -3.58
CA CYS A 33 -10.33 2.94 -4.69
C CYS A 33 -11.82 3.31 -4.67
N ASN A 34 -12.14 4.61 -4.57
CA ASN A 34 -13.53 5.08 -4.58
C ASN A 34 -14.25 4.79 -5.90
N GLU A 35 -13.52 4.71 -7.01
CA GLU A 35 -14.08 4.38 -8.33
C GLU A 35 -14.28 2.88 -8.51
N HIS A 36 -13.37 2.08 -7.95
CA HIS A 36 -13.35 0.63 -8.11
C HIS A 36 -13.30 -0.05 -6.73
N PRO A 37 -14.35 0.08 -5.89
CA PRO A 37 -14.33 -0.39 -4.50
C PRO A 37 -14.23 -1.91 -4.38
N ARG A 38 -14.53 -2.65 -5.45
CA ARG A 38 -14.41 -4.11 -5.53
C ARG A 38 -13.07 -4.59 -6.08
N ARG A 39 -12.23 -3.69 -6.60
CA ARG A 39 -10.91 -4.06 -7.11
C ARG A 39 -9.95 -4.17 -5.93
N ILE A 40 -9.45 -5.38 -5.71
CA ILE A 40 -8.43 -5.66 -4.70
C ILE A 40 -7.08 -5.57 -5.41
N ASN A 41 -6.14 -4.82 -4.85
CA ASN A 41 -4.76 -4.87 -5.31
C ASN A 41 -4.01 -5.93 -4.48
N LEU A 42 -3.39 -6.89 -5.15
CA LEU A 42 -2.64 -7.98 -4.49
C LEU A 42 -1.44 -7.45 -3.68
N MET A 43 -0.95 -6.27 -4.02
CA MET A 43 0.17 -5.62 -3.33
C MET A 43 -0.28 -4.71 -2.15
N ASP A 44 -1.58 -4.68 -1.83
CA ASP A 44 -2.09 -3.94 -0.68
C ASP A 44 -1.78 -4.67 0.63
N VAL A 45 -0.88 -4.09 1.41
CA VAL A 45 -0.43 -4.59 2.69
C VAL A 45 -1.15 -3.83 3.80
N ARG A 46 -1.92 -4.56 4.62
CA ARG A 46 -2.58 -4.01 5.82
C ARG A 46 -1.74 -4.11 7.07
N LEU A 47 -0.85 -5.10 7.13
CA LEU A 47 -0.03 -5.42 8.30
C LEU A 47 1.38 -5.74 7.84
N CYS A 48 2.37 -5.40 8.67
CA CYS A 48 3.75 -5.73 8.42
C CYS A 48 3.90 -7.24 8.12
N PRO A 49 4.57 -7.63 7.01
CA PRO A 49 4.74 -9.03 6.62
C PRO A 49 5.68 -9.78 7.57
N ASN A 50 6.44 -9.07 8.41
CA ASN A 50 7.19 -9.69 9.50
C ASN A 50 6.20 -10.33 10.49
N THR A 51 6.21 -11.67 10.53
CA THR A 51 5.29 -12.50 11.32
C THR A 51 5.39 -12.25 12.82
N SER A 52 6.54 -11.79 13.31
CA SER A 52 6.74 -11.41 14.72
C SER A 52 6.23 -9.99 15.05
N CYS A 53 6.02 -9.13 14.05
CA CYS A 53 5.57 -7.75 14.26
C CYS A 53 4.09 -7.57 13.93
N ARG A 54 3.67 -7.88 12.70
CA ARG A 54 2.29 -7.71 12.19
C ARG A 54 1.66 -6.34 12.49
N SER A 55 2.45 -5.29 12.70
CA SER A 55 1.95 -3.95 12.98
C SER A 55 1.23 -3.34 11.78
N ALA A 56 0.18 -2.57 12.03
CA ALA A 56 -0.52 -1.77 11.02
C ALA A 56 0.15 -0.40 10.77
N TYR A 57 1.17 -0.03 11.56
CA TYR A 57 1.89 1.23 11.42
C TYR A 57 2.89 1.15 10.26
N LEU A 58 2.38 1.39 9.06
CA LEU A 58 3.11 1.33 7.81
C LEU A 58 3.20 2.73 7.18
N MET A 59 4.35 3.05 6.59
CA MET A 59 4.60 4.32 5.90
C MET A 59 5.11 4.04 4.49
N GLU A 60 4.45 4.58 3.48
CA GLU A 60 4.91 4.54 2.08
C GLU A 60 5.92 5.67 1.84
N PHE A 61 6.99 5.40 1.10
CA PHE A 61 7.96 6.40 0.69
C PHE A 61 8.50 6.11 -0.72
N GLU A 62 8.91 7.16 -1.42
CA GLU A 62 9.63 7.06 -2.69
C GLU A 62 11.12 7.00 -2.38
N GLU A 63 11.79 5.96 -2.85
CA GLU A 63 13.24 6.00 -2.96
C GLU A 63 13.56 6.98 -4.09
N GLY A 64 13.99 8.19 -3.71
CA GLY A 64 14.33 9.28 -4.63
C GLY A 64 15.64 9.06 -5.38
#